data_AF-A0A7C4QFS5-F1
#
_entry.id   AF-A0A7C4QFS5-F1
#
_cell.length_a   1.000
_cell.length_b   1.000
_cell.length_c   1.000
_cell.angle_alpha   90.00
_cell.angle_beta   90.00
_cell.angle_gamma   90.00
#
_symmetry.space_group_name_H-M   'P 1'
#
loop_
_entity.id
_entity.type
_entity.pdbx_description
1 polymer ?
#
loop_
_entity_poly.entity_id
_entity_poly.type
_entity_poly.pdbx_seq_one_letter_code
_entity_poly.pdbx_strand_id
1 'polypeptide(L)'
;MPVSKRWGARPCAPAGGKLHKIRKTTASETTVTYTPAELMTVNAARLLRDGDVVFVGVGLPNLACNLARRTHAPRLTMIYEAGVIGAQPARLPLSIGDPTLVSGAAAICSMYEIFAFYLQRGLIDVGFLGGAQIDRFGNVNATVIGAYAHPKVRLPGSGGSAEIAAWANRTYFITPHQKRRFPEKCDFVTGAGFLDGRAARIASGVRGGGPQAVVTDLGLLEPDEAGELILTALHPGRSVEDAVANTGWPLKVAPNVRTTAPPTEAELRLLREELDPRGIYLKGAA
;
A
#
# COMPACT_ATOMS: atom_id res chain seq x y z
N MET A 1 10.65 94.39 -33.75
CA MET A 1 11.11 93.00 -33.51
C MET A 1 10.66 92.15 -34.68
N PRO A 2 11.56 91.66 -35.54
CA PRO A 2 11.14 91.28 -36.89
C PRO A 2 11.25 89.76 -37.18
N VAL A 3 10.38 89.36 -38.12
CA VAL A 3 10.48 88.31 -39.15
C VAL A 3 10.22 86.81 -38.81
N SER A 4 9.04 86.39 -39.29
CA SER A 4 8.59 85.11 -39.87
C SER A 4 9.57 83.96 -40.14
N LYS A 5 9.04 82.71 -40.09
CA LYS A 5 8.96 81.80 -41.27
C LYS A 5 8.17 80.50 -40.97
N ARG A 6 7.24 80.16 -41.87
CA ARG A 6 6.68 78.81 -42.08
C ARG A 6 7.74 77.89 -42.71
N TRP A 7 7.75 76.61 -42.32
CA TRP A 7 8.21 75.49 -43.15
C TRP A 7 7.40 74.23 -42.81
N GLY A 8 7.03 73.45 -43.82
CA GLY A 8 6.24 72.22 -43.69
C GLY A 8 7.04 70.94 -43.96
N ALA A 9 6.26 69.85 -44.03
CA ALA A 9 6.53 68.53 -44.59
C ALA A 9 7.28 67.49 -43.72
N ARG A 10 6.62 66.38 -43.39
CA ARG A 10 6.61 65.07 -44.11
C ARG A 10 6.05 63.97 -43.19
N PRO A 11 5.24 63.01 -43.70
CA PRO A 11 4.79 61.87 -42.90
C PRO A 11 5.91 60.83 -42.77
N CYS A 12 6.15 60.35 -41.55
CA CYS A 12 7.11 59.31 -41.24
C CYS A 12 6.45 57.92 -41.32
N ALA A 13 7.09 56.98 -42.02
CA ALA A 13 6.65 55.59 -42.18
C ALA A 13 6.72 54.80 -40.85
N PRO A 14 5.94 53.72 -40.68
CA PRO A 14 5.90 52.98 -39.42
C PRO A 14 7.13 52.09 -39.25
N ALA A 15 7.89 52.31 -38.16
CA ALA A 15 8.94 51.40 -37.73
C ALA A 15 8.33 50.23 -36.94
N GLY A 16 8.53 49.01 -37.44
CA GLY A 16 8.02 47.78 -36.85
C GLY A 16 8.56 47.53 -35.43
N GLY A 17 7.65 47.42 -34.47
CA GLY A 17 7.96 46.98 -33.12
C GLY A 17 8.31 45.50 -33.07
N LYS A 18 9.53 45.17 -32.65
CA LYS A 18 9.90 43.81 -32.25
C LYS A 18 9.26 43.51 -30.90
N LEU A 19 8.20 42.69 -30.89
CA LEU A 19 7.68 42.06 -29.68
C LEU A 19 8.81 41.23 -29.04
N HIS A 20 9.25 41.66 -27.87
CA HIS A 20 10.09 40.84 -27.01
C HIS A 20 9.25 39.67 -26.52
N LYS A 21 9.51 38.47 -27.05
CA LYS A 21 8.99 37.22 -26.48
C LYS A 21 9.58 37.07 -25.09
N ILE A 22 8.76 37.29 -24.07
CA ILE A 22 9.03 36.84 -22.70
C ILE A 22 9.20 35.33 -22.79
N ARG A 23 10.43 34.84 -22.65
CA ARG A 23 10.72 33.43 -22.44
C ARG A 23 10.04 33.03 -21.13
N LYS A 24 8.90 32.33 -21.23
CA LYS A 24 8.40 31.52 -20.11
C LYS A 24 9.47 30.46 -19.86
N THR A 25 10.25 30.65 -18.81
CA THR A 25 11.06 29.59 -18.23
C THR A 25 10.09 28.54 -17.72
N THR A 26 9.84 27.50 -18.51
CA THR A 26 9.16 26.30 -18.04
C THR A 26 10.03 25.73 -16.94
N ALA A 27 9.55 25.80 -15.69
CA ALA A 27 10.13 25.02 -14.61
C ALA A 27 10.15 23.56 -15.09
N SER A 28 11.35 23.00 -15.17
CA SER A 28 11.57 21.58 -15.34
C SER A 28 10.91 20.89 -14.14
N GLU A 29 9.72 20.31 -14.33
CA GLU A 29 9.14 19.38 -13.34
C GLU A 29 10.12 18.23 -13.18
N THR A 30 10.90 18.26 -12.10
CA THR A 30 11.76 17.15 -11.70
C THR A 30 10.84 15.97 -11.44
N THR A 31 10.77 15.04 -12.39
CA THR A 31 9.95 13.84 -12.26
C THR A 31 10.66 12.94 -11.26
N VAL A 32 10.14 12.91 -10.03
CA VAL A 32 10.68 12.07 -8.96
C VAL A 32 10.57 10.60 -9.38
N THR A 33 11.71 9.91 -9.49
CA THR A 33 11.75 8.51 -9.90
C THR A 33 11.57 7.58 -8.71
N TYR A 34 10.72 6.56 -8.87
CA TYR A 34 10.43 5.57 -7.82
C TYR A 34 10.16 4.19 -8.41
N THR A 35 10.39 3.15 -7.59
CA THR A 35 10.11 1.76 -7.95
C THR A 35 8.67 1.36 -7.60
N PRO A 36 8.13 0.27 -8.18
CA PRO A 36 6.84 -0.28 -7.75
C PRO A 36 6.78 -0.62 -6.25
N ALA A 37 7.88 -1.10 -5.69
CA ALA A 37 7.98 -1.44 -4.26
C ALA A 37 7.88 -0.20 -3.37
N GLU A 38 8.55 0.88 -3.74
CA GLU A 38 8.47 2.17 -3.05
C GLU A 38 7.06 2.74 -3.14
N LEU A 39 6.46 2.71 -4.34
CA LEU A 39 5.10 3.17 -4.59
C LEU A 39 4.07 2.42 -3.73
N MET A 40 4.14 1.09 -3.71
CA MET A 40 3.25 0.25 -2.89
C MET A 40 3.47 0.50 -1.40
N THR A 41 4.72 0.61 -0.95
CA THR A 41 5.06 0.88 0.46
C THR A 41 4.50 2.21 0.93
N VAL A 42 4.65 3.26 0.12
CA VAL A 42 4.12 4.60 0.42
C VAL A 42 2.60 4.59 0.46
N ASN A 43 1.93 3.97 -0.52
CA ASN A 43 0.47 3.91 -0.52
C ASN A 43 -0.07 3.08 0.64
N ALA A 44 0.60 1.98 1.01
CA ALA A 44 0.23 1.20 2.19
C ALA A 44 0.45 1.98 3.50
N ALA A 45 1.52 2.78 3.59
CA ALA A 45 1.75 3.65 4.74
C ALA A 45 0.61 4.67 4.91
N ARG A 46 0.12 5.26 3.82
CA ARG A 46 -0.96 6.25 3.81
C ARG A 46 -2.34 5.71 4.20
N LEU A 47 -2.52 4.38 4.24
CA LEU A 47 -3.74 3.74 4.75
C LEU A 47 -3.79 3.68 6.28
N LEU A 48 -2.62 3.79 6.93
CA LEU A 48 -2.48 3.72 8.38
C LEU A 48 -2.91 5.04 9.03
N ARG A 49 -3.38 4.95 10.27
CA ARG A 49 -3.86 6.10 11.04
C ARG A 49 -2.96 6.31 12.25
N ASP A 50 -2.84 7.56 12.67
CA ASP A 50 -2.09 7.89 13.89
C ASP A 50 -2.74 7.24 15.12
N GLY A 51 -1.96 6.43 15.83
CA GLY A 51 -2.44 5.64 16.97
C GLY A 51 -2.90 4.22 16.64
N ASP A 52 -2.85 3.78 15.38
CA ASP A 52 -3.16 2.39 15.03
C ASP A 52 -2.27 1.40 15.78
N VAL A 53 -2.87 0.31 16.27
CA VAL A 53 -2.15 -0.88 16.72
C VAL A 53 -2.07 -1.88 15.57
N VAL A 54 -0.86 -2.10 15.05
CA VAL A 54 -0.65 -2.83 13.81
C VAL A 54 0.09 -4.14 14.05
N PHE A 55 -0.57 -5.24 13.69
CA PHE A 55 0.09 -6.53 13.53
C PHE A 55 0.88 -6.53 12.22
N VAL A 56 2.21 -6.57 12.35
CA VAL A 56 3.13 -6.36 11.23
C VAL A 56 4.04 -7.57 11.04
N GLY A 57 4.28 -7.91 9.79
CA GLY A 57 5.28 -8.91 9.41
C GLY A 57 6.65 -8.30 9.10
N VAL A 58 7.42 -9.02 8.31
CA VAL A 58 8.66 -8.53 7.69
C VAL A 58 8.40 -8.00 6.27
N GLY A 59 9.36 -7.31 5.67
CA GLY A 59 9.26 -6.82 4.29
C GLY A 59 8.52 -5.48 4.13
N LEU A 60 7.80 -5.30 3.01
CA LEU A 60 7.13 -4.04 2.68
C LEU A 60 6.11 -3.56 3.74
N PRO A 61 5.30 -4.43 4.39
CA PRO A 61 4.43 -4.00 5.49
C PRO A 61 5.18 -3.34 6.64
N ASN A 62 6.38 -3.84 6.95
CA ASN A 62 7.24 -3.29 7.98
C ASN A 62 7.72 -1.88 7.62
N LEU A 63 8.16 -1.70 6.38
CA LEU A 63 8.57 -0.39 5.86
C LEU A 63 7.40 0.60 5.83
N ALA A 64 6.20 0.14 5.47
CA ALA A 64 5.00 0.97 5.46
C ALA A 64 4.67 1.49 6.88
N CYS A 65 4.72 0.61 7.89
CA CYS A 65 4.48 1.01 9.29
C CYS A 65 5.53 2.01 9.80
N ASN A 66 6.81 1.77 9.53
CA ASN A 66 7.87 2.69 9.94
C ASN A 66 7.82 4.02 9.19
N LEU A 67 7.49 4.01 7.90
CA LEU A 67 7.28 5.24 7.12
C LEU A 67 6.10 6.04 7.69
N ALA A 68 4.99 5.40 8.01
CA ALA A 68 3.85 6.05 8.65
C ALA A 68 4.24 6.69 10.00
N ARG A 69 4.97 5.96 10.86
CA ARG A 69 5.51 6.48 12.14
C ARG A 69 6.43 7.69 11.98
N ARG A 70 7.26 7.71 10.94
CA ARG A 70 8.19 8.81 10.66
C ARG A 70 7.56 9.99 9.92
N THR A 71 6.27 9.89 9.55
CA THR A 71 5.55 10.93 8.80
C THR A 71 4.29 11.39 9.53
N HIS A 72 3.17 10.70 9.33
CA HIS A 72 1.83 11.18 9.70
C HIS A 72 1.20 10.41 10.87
N ALA A 73 1.80 9.30 11.31
CA ALA A 73 1.26 8.41 12.34
C ALA A 73 2.27 8.12 13.48
N PRO A 74 2.83 9.15 14.15
CA PRO A 74 3.89 8.98 15.15
C PRO A 74 3.50 8.11 16.36
N ARG A 75 2.21 8.00 16.69
CA ARG A 75 1.69 7.16 17.80
C ARG A 75 1.35 5.73 17.39
N LEU A 76 1.59 5.34 16.13
CA LEU A 76 1.38 3.96 15.67
C LEU A 76 2.24 2.96 16.45
N THR A 77 1.61 1.88 16.91
CA THR A 77 2.25 0.82 17.69
C THR A 77 2.36 -0.45 16.84
N MET A 78 3.59 -0.95 16.67
CA MET A 78 3.83 -2.20 15.95
C MET A 78 3.85 -3.40 16.90
N ILE A 79 3.16 -4.47 16.51
CA ILE A 79 3.05 -5.73 17.23
C ILE A 79 3.44 -6.90 16.31
N TYR A 80 4.13 -7.91 16.85
CA TYR A 80 4.61 -9.08 16.11
C TYR A 80 4.11 -10.39 16.74
N GLU A 81 3.79 -11.40 15.93
CA GLU A 81 3.24 -12.69 16.41
C GLU A 81 4.13 -13.45 17.39
N ALA A 82 5.43 -13.17 17.43
CA ALA A 82 6.33 -13.74 18.43
C ALA A 82 6.05 -13.24 19.86
N GLY A 83 5.10 -12.30 20.05
CA GLY A 83 4.75 -11.79 21.38
C GLY A 83 5.36 -10.43 21.71
N VAL A 84 5.81 -9.67 20.71
CA VAL A 84 6.50 -8.38 20.92
C VAL A 84 5.53 -7.23 20.72
N ILE A 85 5.34 -6.40 21.74
CA ILE A 85 4.44 -5.24 21.71
C ILE A 85 5.25 -3.94 21.70
N GLY A 86 4.94 -3.06 20.75
CA GLY A 86 5.56 -1.74 20.64
C GLY A 86 7.02 -1.82 20.18
N ALA A 87 7.34 -2.75 19.27
CA ALA A 87 8.72 -2.95 18.82
C ALA A 87 9.31 -1.67 18.18
N GLN A 88 10.58 -1.40 18.49
CA GLN A 88 11.36 -0.29 17.94
C GLN A 88 12.72 -0.78 17.44
N PRO A 89 12.73 -1.62 16.39
CA PRO A 89 13.94 -2.32 16.03
C PRO A 89 14.99 -1.37 15.45
N ALA A 90 16.24 -1.50 15.92
CA ALA A 90 17.37 -0.68 15.45
C ALA A 90 17.75 -0.93 13.98
N ARG A 91 17.30 -2.05 13.42
CA ARG A 91 17.44 -2.43 12.01
C ARG A 91 16.21 -3.21 11.56
N LEU A 92 16.05 -3.37 10.25
CA LEU A 92 15.02 -4.28 9.73
C LEU A 92 15.19 -5.71 10.30
N PRO A 93 14.10 -6.31 10.82
CA PRO A 93 14.13 -7.67 11.36
C PRO A 93 14.25 -8.69 10.22
N LEU A 94 15.11 -9.69 10.38
CA LEU A 94 15.26 -10.77 9.39
C LEU A 94 14.11 -11.79 9.45
N SER A 95 13.49 -11.91 10.62
CA SER A 95 12.39 -12.81 10.93
C SER A 95 11.56 -12.23 12.06
N ILE A 96 10.37 -12.77 12.27
CA ILE A 96 9.49 -12.37 13.36
C ILE A 96 10.05 -12.80 14.73
N GLY A 97 10.95 -13.79 14.76
CA GLY A 97 11.69 -14.19 15.97
C GLY A 97 13.02 -13.45 16.17
N ASP A 98 13.30 -12.38 15.41
CA ASP A 98 14.59 -11.69 15.47
C ASP A 98 14.73 -10.88 16.78
N PRO A 99 15.81 -11.06 17.57
CA PRO A 99 16.04 -10.33 18.82
C PRO A 99 16.04 -8.80 18.67
N THR A 100 16.28 -8.27 17.46
CA THR A 100 16.18 -6.82 17.22
C THR A 100 14.78 -6.26 17.51
N LEU A 101 13.75 -7.10 17.48
CA LEU A 101 12.38 -6.70 17.79
C LEU A 101 12.16 -6.47 19.28
N VAL A 102 12.90 -7.19 20.13
CA VAL A 102 12.75 -7.17 21.58
C VAL A 102 13.36 -5.92 22.20
N SER A 103 14.54 -5.51 21.74
CA SER A 103 15.24 -4.34 22.28
C SER A 103 14.40 -3.07 22.07
N GLY A 104 14.02 -2.40 23.16
CA GLY A 104 13.21 -1.19 23.13
C GLY A 104 11.71 -1.43 22.95
N ALA A 105 11.24 -2.69 22.96
CA ALA A 105 9.81 -3.00 22.99
C ALA A 105 9.16 -2.55 24.30
N ALA A 106 7.87 -2.21 24.24
CA ALA A 106 7.10 -1.80 25.41
C ALA A 106 6.77 -3.00 26.32
N ALA A 107 6.55 -4.17 25.74
CA ALA A 107 6.33 -5.42 26.47
C ALA A 107 6.66 -6.65 25.61
N ILE A 108 6.90 -7.77 26.29
CA ILE A 108 7.03 -9.09 25.70
C ILE A 108 6.03 -10.00 26.41
N CYS A 109 5.21 -10.71 25.64
CA CYS A 109 4.30 -11.73 26.12
C CYS A 109 4.48 -13.01 25.31
N SER A 110 3.76 -14.07 25.68
CA SER A 110 3.71 -15.27 24.85
C SER A 110 2.91 -15.02 23.56
N MET A 111 3.20 -15.83 22.54
CA MET A 111 2.37 -15.88 21.34
C MET A 111 0.90 -16.15 21.68
N TYR A 112 0.62 -17.05 22.64
CA TYR A 112 -0.74 -17.31 23.07
C TYR A 112 -1.45 -16.05 23.58
N GLU A 113 -0.81 -15.28 24.46
CA GLU A 113 -1.39 -14.05 25.03
C GLU A 113 -1.65 -13.01 23.94
N ILE A 114 -0.75 -12.84 22.97
CA ILE A 114 -0.95 -11.83 21.93
C ILE A 114 -2.13 -12.15 21.02
N PHE A 115 -2.34 -13.42 20.69
CA PHE A 115 -3.49 -13.85 19.90
C PHE A 115 -4.79 -13.85 20.74
N ALA A 116 -4.79 -14.46 21.92
CA ALA A 116 -5.99 -14.64 22.73
C ALA A 116 -6.46 -13.35 23.43
N PHE A 117 -5.52 -12.56 23.98
CA PHE A 117 -5.87 -11.43 24.85
C PHE A 117 -5.77 -10.07 24.16
N TYR A 118 -5.05 -9.95 23.06
CA TYR A 118 -4.97 -8.69 22.31
C TYR A 118 -5.76 -8.76 21.01
N LEU A 119 -5.42 -9.70 20.12
CA LEU A 119 -6.07 -9.81 18.81
C LEU A 119 -7.56 -10.18 18.92
N GLN A 120 -7.89 -11.31 19.58
CA GLN A 120 -9.27 -11.78 19.68
C GLN A 120 -10.16 -10.83 20.50
N ARG A 121 -9.60 -10.10 21.47
CA ARG A 121 -10.28 -9.02 22.22
C ARG A 121 -10.52 -7.75 21.41
N GLY A 122 -9.97 -7.64 20.20
CA GLY A 122 -10.14 -6.52 19.30
C GLY A 122 -9.29 -5.29 19.60
N LEU A 123 -8.16 -5.48 20.28
CA LEU A 123 -7.17 -4.44 20.57
C LEU A 123 -6.18 -4.21 19.42
N ILE A 124 -6.33 -4.94 18.31
CA ILE A 124 -5.49 -4.83 17.12
C ILE A 124 -6.31 -4.21 16.00
N ASP A 125 -5.87 -3.03 15.54
CA ASP A 125 -6.55 -2.26 14.52
C ASP A 125 -6.31 -2.82 13.13
N VAL A 126 -5.04 -3.06 12.79
CA VAL A 126 -4.65 -3.41 11.43
C VAL A 126 -3.86 -4.70 11.43
N GLY A 127 -4.25 -5.64 10.58
CA GLY A 127 -3.44 -6.80 10.22
C GLY A 127 -2.92 -6.67 8.79
N PHE A 128 -1.61 -6.56 8.61
CA PHE A 128 -1.03 -6.76 7.28
C PHE A 128 -0.92 -8.24 6.96
N LEU A 129 -1.46 -8.62 5.80
CA LEU A 129 -1.46 -10.00 5.32
C LEU A 129 -0.76 -10.12 3.97
N GLY A 130 -0.23 -11.31 3.71
CA GLY A 130 0.35 -11.69 2.44
C GLY A 130 -0.07 -13.11 2.07
N GLY A 131 -0.07 -13.40 0.78
CA GLY A 131 -0.41 -14.72 0.25
C GLY A 131 0.11 -14.93 -1.15
N ALA A 132 0.10 -16.18 -1.59
CA ALA A 132 0.32 -16.56 -2.97
C ALA A 132 -0.90 -16.25 -3.84
N GLN A 133 -2.11 -16.34 -3.28
CA GLN A 133 -3.36 -15.96 -3.92
C GLN A 133 -4.20 -15.08 -2.99
N ILE A 134 -4.91 -14.12 -3.59
CA ILE A 134 -5.97 -13.30 -2.99
C ILE A 134 -7.15 -13.38 -3.95
N ASP A 135 -8.28 -13.89 -3.52
CA ASP A 135 -9.44 -14.05 -4.40
C ASP A 135 -10.37 -12.82 -4.43
N ARG A 136 -11.46 -12.92 -5.20
CA ARG A 136 -12.41 -11.81 -5.41
C ARG A 136 -13.03 -11.26 -4.12
N PHE A 137 -13.07 -12.02 -3.03
CA PHE A 137 -13.59 -11.58 -1.73
C PHE A 137 -12.48 -11.30 -0.72
N GLY A 138 -11.23 -11.25 -1.18
CA GLY A 138 -10.06 -11.01 -0.35
C GLY A 138 -9.73 -12.17 0.60
N ASN A 139 -10.20 -13.39 0.31
CA ASN A 139 -9.66 -14.56 0.99
C ASN A 139 -8.21 -14.77 0.56
N VAL A 140 -7.37 -15.23 1.48
CA VAL A 140 -5.93 -15.36 1.24
C VAL A 140 -5.47 -16.81 1.30
N ASN A 141 -4.61 -17.19 0.36
CA ASN A 141 -3.94 -18.49 0.34
C ASN A 141 -2.45 -18.32 0.56
N ALA A 142 -1.95 -18.90 1.65
CA ALA A 142 -0.54 -19.06 1.95
C ALA A 142 -0.15 -20.53 2.23
N THR A 143 -1.04 -21.48 1.93
CA THR A 143 -0.89 -22.90 2.30
C THR A 143 -0.47 -23.78 1.12
N VAL A 144 -1.26 -23.85 0.05
CA VAL A 144 -1.01 -24.77 -1.08
C VAL A 144 -1.54 -24.21 -2.39
N ILE A 145 -0.91 -24.54 -3.52
CA ILE A 145 -1.47 -24.36 -4.86
C ILE A 145 -1.92 -25.73 -5.38
N GLY A 146 -3.15 -25.82 -5.88
CA GLY A 146 -3.83 -27.08 -6.24
C GLY A 146 -4.44 -27.82 -5.04
N ALA A 147 -4.74 -29.11 -5.22
CA ALA A 147 -5.44 -29.92 -4.21
C ALA A 147 -4.63 -30.10 -2.92
N TYR A 148 -5.27 -29.92 -1.76
CA TYR A 148 -4.58 -29.95 -0.46
C TYR A 148 -3.83 -31.25 -0.15
N ALA A 149 -4.41 -32.41 -0.44
CA ALA A 149 -3.79 -33.71 -0.15
C ALA A 149 -2.56 -34.00 -1.01
N HIS A 150 -2.53 -33.46 -2.24
CA HIS A 150 -1.45 -33.63 -3.22
C HIS A 150 -1.20 -32.31 -3.95
N PRO A 151 -0.59 -31.32 -3.27
CA PRO A 151 -0.49 -29.98 -3.80
C PRO A 151 0.56 -29.92 -4.91
N LYS A 152 0.28 -29.08 -5.92
CA LYS A 152 1.27 -28.76 -6.96
C LYS A 152 2.45 -27.98 -6.36
N VAL A 153 2.16 -27.07 -5.43
CA VAL A 153 3.16 -26.31 -4.68
C VAL A 153 2.75 -26.23 -3.22
N ARG A 154 3.64 -26.61 -2.31
CA ARG A 154 3.48 -26.35 -0.87
C ARG A 154 4.09 -24.98 -0.54
N LEU A 155 3.30 -24.12 0.07
CA LEU A 155 3.69 -22.78 0.52
C LEU A 155 4.10 -22.80 2.01
N PRO A 156 4.60 -21.70 2.60
CA PRO A 156 5.01 -21.69 4.01
C PRO A 156 3.93 -22.12 5.02
N GLY A 157 2.64 -21.91 4.72
CA GLY A 157 1.52 -22.22 5.61
C GLY A 157 0.92 -20.98 6.27
N SER A 158 0.02 -21.22 7.24
CA SER A 158 -0.77 -20.14 7.84
C SER A 158 0.05 -19.17 8.69
N GLY A 159 0.97 -19.66 9.54
CA GLY A 159 1.47 -18.84 10.64
C GLY A 159 0.31 -18.28 11.45
N GLY A 160 0.35 -16.99 11.80
CA GLY A 160 -0.78 -16.27 12.39
C GLY A 160 -1.85 -15.77 11.42
N SER A 161 -1.74 -15.98 10.10
CA SER A 161 -2.59 -15.30 9.11
C SER A 161 -4.08 -15.62 9.23
N ALA A 162 -4.43 -16.86 9.61
CA ALA A 162 -5.83 -17.26 9.82
C ALA A 162 -6.47 -16.43 10.94
N GLU A 163 -5.79 -16.33 12.09
CA GLU A 163 -6.25 -15.56 13.25
C GLU A 163 -6.28 -14.06 12.93
N ILE A 164 -5.24 -13.51 12.31
CA ILE A 164 -5.19 -12.08 11.96
C ILE A 164 -6.32 -11.70 11.01
N ALA A 165 -6.60 -12.53 10.00
CA ALA A 165 -7.68 -12.31 9.04
C ALA A 165 -9.07 -12.36 9.69
N ALA A 166 -9.27 -13.25 10.66
CA ALA A 166 -10.52 -13.38 11.39
C ALA A 166 -10.74 -12.24 12.40
N TRP A 167 -9.67 -11.78 13.06
CA TRP A 167 -9.80 -11.02 14.31
C TRP A 167 -9.16 -9.63 14.32
N ALA A 168 -8.42 -9.18 13.31
CA ALA A 168 -8.00 -7.76 13.27
C ALA A 168 -9.20 -6.85 12.91
N ASN A 169 -9.25 -5.61 13.42
CA ASN A 169 -10.36 -4.70 13.10
C ASN A 169 -10.49 -4.47 11.59
N ARG A 170 -9.36 -4.40 10.88
CA ARG A 170 -9.26 -4.36 9.41
C ARG A 170 -7.98 -5.01 8.93
N THR A 171 -7.97 -5.51 7.71
CA THR A 171 -6.76 -6.07 7.08
C THR A 171 -6.40 -5.36 5.78
N TYR A 172 -5.09 -5.30 5.53
CA TYR A 172 -4.50 -4.74 4.32
C TYR A 172 -3.54 -5.74 3.69
N PHE A 173 -3.42 -5.66 2.38
CA PHE A 173 -2.51 -6.49 1.59
C PHE A 173 -1.58 -5.60 0.77
N ILE A 174 -0.34 -6.06 0.59
CA ILE A 174 0.63 -5.45 -0.32
C ILE A 174 1.16 -6.56 -1.22
N THR A 175 0.87 -6.52 -2.52
CA THR A 175 1.31 -7.56 -3.45
C THR A 175 1.37 -7.06 -4.89
N PRO A 176 2.30 -7.56 -5.73
CA PRO A 176 2.25 -7.33 -7.16
C PRO A 176 0.93 -7.83 -7.77
N HIS A 177 0.42 -7.11 -8.76
CA HIS A 177 -0.80 -7.39 -9.51
C HIS A 177 -0.50 -8.38 -10.64
N GLN A 178 -0.78 -9.66 -10.39
CA GLN A 178 -0.50 -10.73 -11.35
C GLN A 178 -1.68 -11.68 -11.39
N LYS A 179 -2.08 -12.11 -12.59
CA LYS A 179 -3.25 -12.99 -12.78
C LYS A 179 -3.22 -14.25 -11.92
N ARG A 180 -2.03 -14.86 -11.72
CA ARG A 180 -1.85 -16.04 -10.85
C ARG A 180 -2.08 -15.76 -9.36
N ARG A 181 -1.90 -14.51 -8.92
CA ARG A 181 -2.10 -14.06 -7.54
C ARG A 181 -3.54 -13.63 -7.28
N PHE A 182 -4.29 -13.31 -8.34
CA PHE A 182 -5.68 -12.87 -8.26
C PHE A 182 -6.61 -13.85 -8.97
N PRO A 183 -6.71 -15.13 -8.56
CA PRO A 183 -7.69 -16.05 -9.13
C PRO A 183 -9.11 -15.68 -8.68
N GLU A 184 -10.14 -16.15 -9.39
CA GLU A 184 -11.53 -15.94 -8.93
C GLU A 184 -11.79 -16.55 -7.55
N LYS A 185 -11.21 -17.71 -7.26
CA LYS A 185 -11.22 -18.39 -5.96
C LYS A 185 -9.82 -18.90 -5.63
N CYS A 186 -9.44 -18.82 -4.36
CA CYS A 186 -8.22 -19.46 -3.88
C CYS A 186 -8.33 -20.99 -3.95
N ASP A 187 -7.21 -21.66 -4.23
CA ASP A 187 -7.14 -23.13 -4.17
C ASP A 187 -7.34 -23.64 -2.72
N PHE A 188 -6.92 -22.84 -1.74
CA PHE A 188 -7.11 -23.07 -0.32
C PHE A 188 -7.29 -21.74 0.41
N VAL A 189 -8.27 -21.67 1.32
CA VAL A 189 -8.49 -20.47 2.14
C VAL A 189 -7.70 -20.61 3.44
N THR A 190 -6.54 -19.97 3.49
CA THR A 190 -5.70 -19.91 4.69
C THR A 190 -6.21 -18.88 5.69
N GLY A 191 -6.65 -17.72 5.21
CA GLY A 191 -7.23 -16.65 6.01
C GLY A 191 -8.51 -16.13 5.38
N ALA A 192 -9.53 -15.92 6.20
CA ALA A 192 -10.85 -15.51 5.76
C ALA A 192 -10.88 -14.03 5.36
N GLY A 193 -11.18 -13.77 4.09
CA GLY A 193 -11.63 -12.47 3.62
C GLY A 193 -13.11 -12.29 3.91
N PHE A 194 -13.90 -11.91 2.90
CA PHE A 194 -15.36 -11.94 3.00
C PHE A 194 -15.96 -13.32 2.71
N LEU A 195 -15.17 -14.40 2.61
CA LEU A 195 -15.66 -15.73 2.25
C LEU A 195 -16.32 -15.72 0.86
N ASP A 196 -17.64 -15.86 0.78
CA ASP A 196 -18.41 -15.71 -0.46
C ASP A 196 -19.19 -14.37 -0.52
N GLY A 197 -18.99 -13.50 0.46
CA GLY A 197 -19.62 -12.19 0.57
C GLY A 197 -19.77 -11.73 2.03
N ARG A 198 -20.04 -10.43 2.23
CA ARG A 198 -20.15 -9.81 3.55
C ARG A 198 -21.13 -10.55 4.48
N ALA A 199 -22.22 -11.07 3.93
CA ALA A 199 -23.21 -11.85 4.69
C ALA A 199 -22.62 -13.14 5.28
N ALA A 200 -21.81 -13.90 4.53
CA ALA A 200 -21.19 -15.10 5.06
C ALA A 200 -20.09 -14.80 6.07
N ARG A 201 -19.33 -13.72 5.88
CA ARG A 201 -18.39 -13.27 6.93
C ARG A 201 -19.12 -13.01 8.24
N ILE A 202 -20.24 -12.29 8.20
CA ILE A 202 -21.09 -12.06 9.39
C ILE A 202 -21.58 -13.39 9.97
N ALA A 203 -22.08 -14.30 9.13
CA ALA A 203 -22.59 -15.60 9.56
C ALA A 203 -21.50 -16.51 10.20
N SER A 204 -20.23 -16.35 9.82
CA SER A 204 -19.11 -17.11 10.39
C SER A 204 -18.77 -16.73 11.85
N GLY A 205 -19.29 -15.60 12.34
CA GLY A 205 -19.08 -15.15 13.72
C GLY A 205 -17.70 -14.55 14.00
N VAL A 206 -16.84 -14.40 12.98
CA VAL A 206 -15.56 -13.72 13.13
C VAL A 206 -15.77 -12.22 13.41
N ARG A 207 -15.02 -11.68 14.37
CA ARG A 207 -15.21 -10.29 14.85
C ARG A 207 -14.61 -9.23 13.92
N GLY A 208 -13.51 -9.55 13.24
CA GLY A 208 -12.76 -8.58 12.43
C GLY A 208 -13.56 -8.06 11.24
N GLY A 209 -13.30 -6.83 10.81
CA GLY A 209 -13.99 -6.19 9.68
C GLY A 209 -13.60 -6.73 8.29
N GLY A 210 -12.54 -7.52 8.22
CA GLY A 210 -12.04 -8.13 6.99
C GLY A 210 -11.15 -7.20 6.15
N PRO A 211 -10.89 -7.60 4.89
CA PRO A 211 -10.10 -6.82 3.94
C PRO A 211 -10.67 -5.41 3.78
N GLN A 212 -9.81 -4.39 3.80
CA GLN A 212 -10.21 -3.00 3.51
C GLN A 212 -9.46 -2.42 2.32
N ALA A 213 -8.26 -2.93 2.01
CA ALA A 213 -7.52 -2.54 0.81
C ALA A 213 -6.49 -3.60 0.42
N VAL A 214 -6.31 -3.77 -0.89
CA VAL A 214 -5.18 -4.46 -1.50
C VAL A 214 -4.40 -3.44 -2.31
N VAL A 215 -3.17 -3.15 -1.88
CA VAL A 215 -2.25 -2.25 -2.57
C VAL A 215 -1.40 -3.08 -3.54
N THR A 216 -1.43 -2.73 -4.83
CA THR A 216 -0.63 -3.39 -5.88
C THR A 216 0.23 -2.39 -6.64
N ASP A 217 1.03 -2.86 -7.60
CA ASP A 217 1.82 -2.01 -8.50
C ASP A 217 1.00 -1.35 -9.63
N LEU A 218 -0.28 -1.70 -9.75
CA LEU A 218 -1.24 -1.07 -10.67
C LEU A 218 -2.13 -0.04 -9.97
N GLY A 219 -2.55 -0.31 -8.73
CA GLY A 219 -3.51 0.52 -8.03
C GLY A 219 -4.00 -0.10 -6.72
N LEU A 220 -5.17 0.35 -6.27
CA LEU A 220 -5.82 -0.15 -5.06
C LEU A 220 -7.11 -0.88 -5.43
N LEU A 221 -7.30 -2.05 -4.81
CA LEU A 221 -8.57 -2.75 -4.77
C LEU A 221 -9.18 -2.59 -3.37
N GLU A 222 -10.44 -2.19 -3.29
CA GLU A 222 -11.19 -2.04 -2.03
C GLU A 222 -12.52 -2.82 -2.16
N PRO A 223 -13.08 -3.37 -1.06
CA PRO A 223 -14.32 -4.12 -1.14
C PRO A 223 -15.53 -3.22 -1.42
N ASP A 224 -16.44 -3.68 -2.26
CA ASP A 224 -17.78 -3.09 -2.42
C ASP A 224 -18.70 -3.42 -1.22
N GLU A 225 -19.97 -3.02 -1.32
CA GLU A 225 -20.98 -3.30 -0.29
C GLU A 225 -21.16 -4.80 -0.05
N ALA A 226 -21.03 -5.62 -1.10
CA ALA A 226 -21.12 -7.07 -1.02
C ALA A 226 -19.81 -7.72 -0.51
N GLY A 227 -18.71 -6.97 -0.45
CA GLY A 227 -17.39 -7.45 -0.02
C GLY A 227 -16.50 -7.91 -1.18
N GLU A 228 -16.94 -7.76 -2.42
CA GLU A 228 -16.13 -8.08 -3.60
C GLU A 228 -15.09 -6.98 -3.84
N LEU A 229 -13.84 -7.36 -4.09
CA LEU A 229 -12.76 -6.43 -4.41
C LEU A 229 -13.01 -5.78 -5.79
N ILE A 230 -13.05 -4.45 -5.80
CA ILE A 230 -13.24 -3.64 -7.01
C ILE A 230 -12.07 -2.66 -7.17
N LEU A 231 -11.77 -2.25 -8.41
CA LEU A 231 -10.73 -1.25 -8.67
C LEU A 231 -11.22 0.15 -8.27
N THR A 232 -10.60 0.76 -7.27
CA THR A 232 -11.01 2.09 -6.76
C THR A 232 -9.97 3.18 -6.97
N ALA A 233 -8.71 2.81 -7.20
CA ALA A 233 -7.68 3.75 -7.57
C ALA A 233 -6.64 3.13 -8.51
N LEU A 234 -6.07 3.95 -9.39
CA LEU A 234 -4.92 3.61 -10.23
C LEU A 234 -3.72 4.46 -9.86
N HIS A 235 -2.54 3.88 -10.01
CA HIS A 235 -1.29 4.62 -9.93
C HIS A 235 -1.06 5.46 -11.19
N PRO A 236 -0.28 6.56 -11.09
CA PRO A 236 0.05 7.37 -12.27
C PRO A 236 0.63 6.54 -13.40
N GLY A 237 0.06 6.67 -14.60
CA GLY A 237 0.49 5.95 -15.81
C GLY A 237 0.00 4.50 -15.91
N ARG A 238 -0.88 4.04 -15.01
CA ARG A 238 -1.52 2.72 -15.09
C ARG A 238 -2.92 2.82 -15.67
N SER A 239 -3.38 1.73 -16.28
CA SER A 239 -4.68 1.67 -16.98
C SER A 239 -5.65 0.68 -16.32
N VAL A 240 -6.94 0.87 -16.57
CA VAL A 240 -7.99 -0.08 -16.12
C VAL A 240 -7.83 -1.40 -16.85
N GLU A 241 -7.47 -1.34 -18.13
CA GLU A 241 -7.26 -2.47 -19.03
C GLU A 241 -6.18 -3.40 -18.47
N ASP A 242 -5.06 -2.84 -17.97
CA ASP A 242 -3.99 -3.61 -17.34
C ASP A 242 -4.48 -4.34 -16.08
N ALA A 243 -5.26 -3.66 -15.23
CA ALA A 243 -5.81 -4.25 -14.00
C ALA A 243 -6.77 -5.40 -14.31
N VAL A 244 -7.68 -5.21 -15.27
CA VAL A 244 -8.62 -6.24 -15.74
C VAL A 244 -7.87 -7.42 -16.34
N ALA A 245 -6.88 -7.17 -17.21
CA ALA A 245 -6.10 -8.23 -17.86
C ALA A 245 -5.31 -9.09 -16.86
N ASN A 246 -4.87 -8.50 -15.75
CA ASN A 246 -4.12 -9.15 -14.68
C ASN A 246 -4.98 -9.65 -13.52
N THR A 247 -6.31 -9.68 -13.67
CA THR A 247 -7.25 -10.23 -12.69
C THR A 247 -7.93 -11.49 -13.23
N GLY A 248 -8.13 -12.49 -12.38
CA GLY A 248 -8.67 -13.80 -12.73
C GLY A 248 -10.20 -13.89 -12.73
N TRP A 249 -10.90 -12.81 -12.38
CA TRP A 249 -12.35 -12.69 -12.43
C TRP A 249 -12.75 -11.40 -13.16
N PRO A 250 -14.03 -11.22 -13.54
CA PRO A 250 -14.53 -9.97 -14.11
C PRO A 250 -14.43 -8.80 -13.11
N LEU A 251 -13.27 -8.14 -13.07
CA LEU A 251 -12.97 -7.07 -12.12
C LEU A 251 -13.92 -5.88 -12.32
N LYS A 252 -14.76 -5.61 -11.32
CA LYS A 252 -15.57 -4.40 -11.28
C LYS A 252 -14.69 -3.17 -11.07
N VAL A 253 -15.10 -2.06 -11.67
CA VAL A 253 -14.41 -0.77 -11.59
C VAL A 253 -15.33 0.24 -10.92
N ALA A 254 -14.81 0.99 -9.95
CA ALA A 254 -15.59 2.01 -9.27
C ALA A 254 -16.05 3.11 -10.26
N PRO A 255 -17.23 3.71 -10.08
CA PRO A 255 -17.71 4.80 -10.94
C PRO A 255 -16.75 5.99 -11.02
N ASN A 256 -15.97 6.20 -9.95
CA ASN A 256 -14.91 7.20 -9.89
C ASN A 256 -13.61 6.53 -9.45
N VAL A 257 -12.78 6.15 -10.42
CA VAL A 257 -11.44 5.61 -10.16
C VAL A 257 -10.50 6.76 -9.83
N ARG A 258 -10.00 6.78 -8.59
CA ARG A 258 -9.07 7.80 -8.12
C ARG A 258 -7.69 7.60 -8.77
N THR A 259 -6.90 8.67 -8.87
CA THR A 259 -5.47 8.55 -9.12
C THR A 259 -4.71 8.73 -7.80
N THR A 260 -3.85 7.78 -7.45
CA THR A 260 -3.03 7.92 -6.23
C THR A 260 -1.97 9.01 -6.43
N ALA A 261 -1.67 9.78 -5.40
CA ALA A 261 -0.53 10.70 -5.44
C ALA A 261 0.80 9.92 -5.56
N PRO A 262 1.76 10.39 -6.38
CA PRO A 262 3.09 9.78 -6.42
C PRO A 262 3.80 9.90 -5.05
N PRO A 263 4.82 9.06 -4.78
CA PRO A 263 5.75 9.26 -3.68
C PRO A 263 6.41 10.64 -3.73
N THR A 264 6.49 11.30 -2.58
CA THR A 264 7.23 12.55 -2.41
C THR A 264 8.73 12.27 -2.24
N GLU A 265 9.57 13.27 -2.52
CA GLU A 265 11.02 13.16 -2.28
C GLU A 265 11.35 12.86 -0.82
N ALA A 266 10.58 13.43 0.12
CA ALA A 266 10.77 13.20 1.55
C ALA A 266 10.45 11.74 1.94
N GLU A 267 9.36 11.17 1.43
CA GLU A 267 9.01 9.76 1.65
C GLU A 267 10.08 8.82 1.07
N LEU A 268 10.55 9.11 -0.16
CA LEU A 268 11.59 8.30 -0.81
C LEU A 268 12.94 8.39 -0.09
N ARG A 269 13.33 9.58 0.37
CA ARG A 269 14.55 9.76 1.17
C ARG A 269 14.50 8.92 2.43
N LEU A 270 13.40 8.99 3.19
CA LEU A 270 13.21 8.17 4.40
C LEU A 270 13.33 6.68 4.09
N LEU A 271 12.68 6.20 3.02
CA LEU A 271 12.76 4.81 2.62
C LEU A 271 14.18 4.37 2.23
N ARG A 272 14.87 5.17 1.41
CA ARG A 272 16.16 4.81 0.80
C ARG A 272 17.36 5.01 1.71
N GLU A 273 17.31 5.98 2.62
CA GLU A 273 18.48 6.39 3.40
C GLU A 273 18.37 5.97 4.88
N GLU A 274 17.15 5.82 5.41
CA GLU A 274 16.96 5.55 6.84
C GLU A 274 16.31 4.20 7.11
N LEU A 275 15.25 3.83 6.37
CA LEU A 275 14.45 2.64 6.67
C LEU A 275 14.97 1.36 5.98
N ASP A 276 15.41 1.46 4.72
CA ASP A 276 16.04 0.37 3.98
C ASP A 276 17.33 0.81 3.25
N PRO A 277 18.35 1.34 3.96
CA PRO A 277 19.57 1.86 3.35
C PRO A 277 20.36 0.84 2.54
N ARG A 278 20.15 -0.46 2.81
CA ARG A 278 20.80 -1.56 2.08
C ARG A 278 19.94 -2.07 0.92
N GLY A 279 18.69 -1.65 0.80
CA GLY A 279 17.75 -2.09 -0.23
C GLY A 279 17.38 -3.56 -0.12
N ILE A 280 17.27 -4.09 1.10
CA ILE A 280 16.95 -5.50 1.36
C ILE A 280 15.56 -5.85 0.83
N TYR A 281 14.59 -4.94 0.97
CA TYR A 281 13.21 -5.18 0.57
C TYR A 281 12.80 -4.35 -0.65
N LEU A 282 13.36 -3.16 -0.82
CA LEU A 282 12.99 -2.27 -1.93
C LEU A 282 13.65 -2.63 -3.27
N LYS A 283 14.85 -3.26 -3.28
CA LYS A 283 15.52 -3.68 -4.53
C LYS A 283 15.07 -5.05 -5.05
N GLY A 284 14.58 -5.92 -4.18
CA GLY A 284 14.20 -7.30 -4.53
C GLY A 284 12.82 -7.46 -5.18
N ALA A 285 12.08 -6.37 -5.37
CA ALA A 285 10.71 -6.35 -5.88
C ALA A 285 10.60 -5.78 -7.32
N ALA A 286 11.72 -5.78 -8.04
CA ALA A 286 11.79 -5.46 -9.47
C ALA A 286 11.46 -6.68 -10.34
#